data_AF-A0A849Z3B2-F1
#
_entry.id   AF-A0A849Z3B2-F1
#
_cell.length_a   1.000
_cell.length_b   1.000
_cell.length_c   1.000
_cell.angle_alpha   90.00
_cell.angle_beta   90.00
_cell.angle_gamma   90.00
#
_symmetry.space_group_name_H-M   'P 1'
#
loop_
_entity.id
_entity.type
_entity.pdbx_description
1 polymer ?
#
loop_
_entity_poly.entity_id
_entity_poly.type
_entity_poly.pdbx_seq_one_letter_code
_entity_poly.pdbx_strand_id
1 'polypeptide(L)'
;MARYELPDGKSGKFFEITLEGNRVVTVTGIAGAYSFKSDGKTIYGSDSGRKGGRTYKDADAAQKAYDKAVAAKRAEGYKRVDRPDDVVEVTTDALRDAALEAMIAGASPGDAGPYLVYADWLEHRGDPRGEFIALQHAKQQPTDNARFLELKKREQALLFAHERAWIGDVTVACAHRLKLDWRLGFIESARINATTNPTEPPLAAVLESLLRSPAGCAVRSLELLGMPNDRSAELFAALAKLPSPGLRTVKATTRCADLVAAREISEAHRRRLEAARVEIEVTLYD
;
A
#
# COMPACT_ATOMS: atom_id res chain seq x y z
N MET A 1 0.33 -18.20 7.79
CA MET A 1 1.59 -17.47 8.07
C MET A 1 1.48 -16.86 9.47
N ALA A 2 2.44 -17.08 10.38
CA ALA A 2 2.29 -16.63 11.77
C ALA A 2 3.00 -15.29 12.00
N ARG A 3 2.27 -14.28 12.51
CA ARG A 3 2.82 -12.97 12.87
C ARG A 3 2.87 -12.76 14.38
N TYR A 4 3.93 -12.11 14.81
CA TYR A 4 4.21 -11.76 16.19
C TYR A 4 4.61 -10.29 16.26
N GLU A 5 4.04 -9.53 17.19
CA GLU A 5 4.36 -8.11 17.37
C GLU A 5 4.71 -7.79 18.82
N LEU A 6 5.58 -6.80 19.01
CA LEU A 6 5.96 -6.32 20.33
C LEU A 6 4.91 -5.30 20.82
N PRO A 7 4.24 -5.52 21.97
CA PRO A 7 3.11 -4.69 22.43
C PRO A 7 3.53 -3.31 22.99
N ASP A 8 4.77 -2.87 22.77
CA ASP A 8 5.35 -1.68 23.41
C ASP A 8 4.78 -0.35 22.88
N GLY A 9 4.01 -0.39 21.78
CA GLY A 9 3.38 0.77 21.13
C GLY A 9 4.38 1.81 20.58
N LYS A 10 5.69 1.57 20.72
CA LYS A 10 6.76 2.52 20.45
C LYS A 10 7.67 2.07 19.33
N SER A 11 8.00 0.79 19.27
CA SER A 11 8.95 0.27 18.30
C SER A 11 8.27 -0.29 17.05
N GLY A 12 6.98 -0.62 17.13
CA GLY A 12 6.20 -1.22 16.05
C GLY A 12 6.78 -2.54 15.56
N LYS A 13 7.71 -3.21 16.25
CA LYS A 13 8.43 -4.35 15.66
C LYS A 13 7.51 -5.54 15.41
N PHE A 14 7.62 -6.13 14.21
CA PHE A 14 6.98 -7.40 13.88
C PHE A 14 8.00 -8.48 13.50
N PHE A 15 7.58 -9.72 13.72
CA PHE A 15 8.24 -10.94 13.30
C PHE A 15 7.20 -11.86 12.68
N GLU A 16 7.38 -12.19 11.42
CA GLU A 16 6.58 -13.19 10.71
C GLU A 16 7.43 -14.41 10.42
N ILE A 17 6.79 -15.57 10.45
CA ILE A 17 7.42 -16.83 10.13
C ILE A 17 6.45 -17.74 9.37
N THR A 18 6.96 -18.35 8.31
CA THR A 18 6.25 -19.32 7.47
C THR A 18 7.09 -20.58 7.36
N LEU A 19 6.44 -21.73 7.47
CA LEU A 19 7.02 -23.05 7.22
C LEU A 19 6.47 -23.58 5.89
N GLU A 20 7.35 -23.80 4.92
CA GLU A 20 7.04 -24.26 3.56
C GLU A 20 7.79 -25.59 3.33
N GLY A 21 7.18 -26.71 3.69
CA GLY A 21 7.83 -28.03 3.62
C GLY A 21 9.09 -28.11 4.49
N ASN A 22 10.26 -28.19 3.87
CA ASN A 22 11.55 -28.19 4.58
C ASN A 22 12.21 -26.80 4.68
N ARG A 23 11.48 -25.72 4.35
CA ARG A 23 12.00 -24.35 4.35
C ARG A 23 11.29 -23.50 5.38
N VAL A 24 12.06 -22.72 6.14
CA VAL A 24 11.53 -21.69 7.03
C VAL A 24 11.87 -20.33 6.43
N VAL A 25 10.85 -19.48 6.27
CA VAL A 25 10.97 -18.09 5.84
C VAL A 25 10.60 -17.20 7.03
N THR A 26 11.45 -16.25 7.36
CA THR A 26 11.19 -15.27 8.42
C THR A 26 11.23 -13.86 7.85
N VAL A 27 10.31 -13.01 8.26
CA VAL A 27 10.36 -11.58 7.97
C VAL A 27 10.43 -10.85 9.31
N THR A 28 11.39 -9.96 9.48
CA THR A 28 11.48 -9.15 10.70
C THR A 28 11.58 -7.69 10.31
N GLY A 29 10.70 -6.88 10.85
CA GLY A 29 10.59 -5.49 10.45
C GLY A 29 9.95 -4.64 11.53
N ILE A 30 9.55 -3.45 11.12
CA ILE A 30 8.73 -2.57 11.94
C ILE A 30 7.40 -2.37 11.21
N ALA A 31 6.33 -2.75 11.88
CA ALA A 31 4.94 -2.66 11.48
C ALA A 31 4.59 -1.19 11.36
N GLY A 32 4.16 -0.80 10.16
CA GLY A 32 3.91 0.60 9.84
C GLY A 32 5.15 1.50 9.93
N ALA A 33 6.38 0.98 9.80
CA ALA A 33 7.56 1.84 9.65
C ALA A 33 7.63 2.47 8.26
N TYR A 34 6.73 3.42 8.03
CA TYR A 34 7.13 4.70 7.46
C TYR A 34 6.24 5.79 8.06
N SER A 35 6.61 6.36 9.21
CA SER A 35 6.08 7.67 9.59
C SER A 35 7.24 8.65 9.76
N PHE A 36 7.49 9.44 8.72
CA PHE A 36 8.05 10.79 8.87
C PHE A 36 7.54 11.70 7.75
N LYS A 37 6.75 12.72 8.13
CA LYS A 37 7.06 14.17 7.98
C LYS A 37 6.07 15.03 8.77
N SER A 38 6.44 16.31 8.90
CA SER A 38 6.00 17.33 9.88
C SER A 38 4.79 18.16 9.45
N ASP A 39 3.98 17.68 8.51
CA ASP A 39 2.95 18.45 7.78
C ASP A 39 1.55 17.84 7.86
N GLY A 40 1.31 16.88 8.77
CA GLY A 40 -0.03 16.36 9.07
C GLY A 40 -0.57 15.30 8.10
N LYS A 41 0.24 14.82 7.14
CA LYS A 41 -0.14 13.72 6.23
C LYS A 41 0.44 12.39 6.70
N THR A 42 -0.42 11.44 7.06
CA THR A 42 0.03 10.10 7.51
C THR A 42 0.34 9.23 6.30
N ILE A 43 1.62 8.90 6.14
CA ILE A 43 2.09 7.91 5.17
C ILE A 43 1.97 6.54 5.83
N TYR A 44 1.29 5.58 5.19
CA TYR A 44 1.37 4.17 5.62
C TYR A 44 2.29 3.50 4.64
N GLY A 45 3.56 3.39 5.02
CA GLY A 45 4.38 2.46 4.28
C GLY A 45 4.03 1.03 4.66
N SER A 46 4.12 0.16 3.67
CA SER A 46 3.99 -1.27 3.83
C SER A 46 5.01 -1.81 4.82
N ASP A 47 4.72 -2.98 5.40
CA ASP A 47 5.64 -3.71 6.27
C ASP A 47 6.99 -3.92 5.58
N SER A 48 7.98 -3.08 5.89
CA SER A 48 9.35 -3.28 5.44
C SER A 48 10.06 -4.17 6.45
N GLY A 49 10.37 -5.39 6.02
CA GLY A 49 11.05 -6.38 6.85
C GLY A 49 12.25 -6.98 6.14
N ARG A 50 13.31 -7.25 6.89
CA ARG A 50 14.40 -8.10 6.41
C ARG A 50 13.86 -9.52 6.27
N LYS A 51 13.81 -10.00 5.04
CA LYS A 51 13.42 -11.38 4.71
C LYS A 51 14.64 -12.29 4.85
N GLY A 52 14.56 -13.25 5.74
CA GLY A 52 15.47 -14.38 5.88
C GLY A 52 14.78 -15.66 5.43
N GLY A 53 15.56 -16.63 4.94
CA GLY A 53 15.02 -17.93 4.60
C GLY A 53 16.11 -19.00 4.68
N ARG A 54 15.78 -20.15 5.28
CA ARG A 54 16.69 -21.29 5.38
C ARG A 54 15.96 -22.58 5.02
N THR A 55 16.58 -23.35 4.15
CA THR A 55 16.14 -24.71 3.80
C THR A 55 16.87 -25.71 4.69
N TYR A 56 16.15 -26.71 5.17
CA TYR A 56 16.63 -27.76 6.07
C TYR A 56 16.63 -29.11 5.37
N LYS A 57 17.31 -30.09 5.98
CA LYS A 57 17.45 -31.44 5.43
C LYS A 57 16.11 -32.17 5.21
N ASP A 58 15.14 -31.91 6.07
CA ASP A 58 13.83 -32.55 6.08
C ASP A 58 12.78 -31.63 6.75
N ALA A 59 11.51 -32.01 6.64
CA ALA A 59 10.39 -31.27 7.23
C ALA A 59 10.47 -31.22 8.77
N ASP A 60 10.91 -32.30 9.42
CA ASP A 60 11.04 -32.36 10.88
C ASP A 60 12.08 -31.37 11.42
N ALA A 61 13.22 -31.23 10.74
CA ALA A 61 14.25 -30.25 11.08
C ALA A 61 13.76 -28.82 10.85
N ALA A 62 12.98 -28.59 9.79
CA ALA A 62 12.37 -27.29 9.53
C ALA A 62 11.32 -26.93 10.59
N GLN A 63 10.49 -27.89 11.02
CA GLN A 63 9.52 -27.73 12.09
C GLN A 63 10.20 -27.39 13.43
N LYS A 64 11.24 -28.14 13.81
CA LYS A 64 12.02 -27.83 15.02
C LYS A 64 12.64 -26.42 14.99
N ALA A 65 13.10 -25.99 13.81
CA ALA A 65 13.64 -24.65 13.65
C ALA A 65 12.55 -23.57 13.72
N TYR A 66 11.37 -23.84 13.16
CA TYR A 66 10.19 -22.99 13.26
C TYR A 66 9.78 -22.79 14.72
N ASP A 67 9.60 -23.88 15.47
CA ASP A 67 9.17 -23.85 16.87
C ASP A 67 10.19 -23.11 17.75
N LYS A 68 11.49 -23.34 17.51
CA LYS A 68 12.57 -22.65 18.20
C LYS A 68 12.54 -21.14 17.95
N ALA A 69 12.33 -20.71 16.70
CA ALA A 69 12.26 -19.30 16.34
C ALA A 69 11.04 -18.62 16.98
N VAL A 70 9.88 -19.29 16.98
CA VAL A 70 8.67 -18.81 17.66
C VAL A 70 8.89 -18.68 19.16
N ALA A 71 9.46 -19.70 19.81
CA ALA A 71 9.72 -19.69 21.25
C ALA A 71 10.68 -18.57 21.65
N ALA A 72 11.74 -18.35 20.87
CA ALA A 72 12.69 -17.25 21.09
C ALA A 72 11.99 -15.88 21.04
N LYS A 73 11.14 -15.65 20.03
CA LYS A 73 10.44 -14.37 19.88
C LYS A 73 9.39 -14.14 20.97
N ARG A 74 8.70 -15.19 21.42
CA ARG A 74 7.81 -15.10 22.59
C ARG A 74 8.58 -14.76 23.87
N ALA A 75 9.78 -15.32 24.07
CA ALA A 75 10.64 -14.99 25.21
C ALA A 75 11.15 -13.53 25.17
N GLU A 76 11.33 -12.96 23.98
CA GLU A 76 11.61 -11.52 23.78
C GLU A 76 10.38 -10.62 24.03
N GLY A 77 9.22 -11.19 24.36
CA GLY A 77 7.99 -10.46 24.68
C GLY A 77 7.06 -10.22 23.50
N TYR A 78 7.34 -10.78 22.33
CA TYR A 78 6.42 -10.69 21.20
C TYR A 78 5.15 -11.51 21.45
N LYS A 79 4.00 -10.94 21.12
CA LYS A 79 2.70 -11.61 21.21
C LYS A 79 2.24 -11.99 19.81
N ARG A 80 1.65 -13.18 19.68
CA ARG A 80 1.03 -13.60 18.43
C ARG A 80 -0.10 -12.61 18.11
N VAL A 81 -0.06 -12.05 16.92
CA VAL A 81 -1.16 -11.26 16.37
C VAL A 81 -1.79 -12.16 15.33
N ASP A 82 -3.02 -12.57 15.60
CA ASP A 82 -3.78 -13.33 14.62
C ASP A 82 -4.14 -12.36 13.49
N ARG A 83 -3.42 -12.47 12.38
CA ARG A 83 -3.93 -12.00 11.10
C ARG A 83 -5.19 -12.84 10.85
N PRO A 84 -6.32 -12.24 10.44
CA PRO A 84 -7.47 -13.00 10.00
C PRO A 84 -7.16 -13.67 8.65
N ASP A 85 -6.15 -14.54 8.62
CA ASP A 85 -5.85 -15.49 7.56
C ASP A 85 -6.20 -16.93 7.99
N ASP A 86 -6.59 -17.14 9.25
CA ASP A 86 -7.07 -18.43 9.76
C ASP A 86 -8.56 -18.30 10.11
N VAL A 87 -9.44 -18.63 9.17
CA VAL A 87 -10.91 -18.76 9.29
C VAL A 87 -11.68 -17.56 9.87
N VAL A 88 -11.75 -16.47 9.10
CA VAL A 88 -13.03 -15.80 8.91
C VAL A 88 -13.25 -15.67 7.41
N GLU A 89 -14.32 -16.31 6.95
CA GLU A 89 -14.93 -16.04 5.66
C GLU A 89 -15.43 -14.58 5.67
N VAL A 90 -14.53 -13.59 5.57
CA VAL A 90 -14.91 -12.21 5.25
C VAL A 90 -15.04 -12.15 3.74
N THR A 91 -16.10 -12.80 3.25
CA THR A 91 -16.64 -12.55 1.91
C THR A 91 -17.36 -11.20 1.96
N THR A 92 -16.59 -10.13 1.95
CA THR A 92 -17.09 -8.87 1.42
C THR A 92 -15.99 -8.36 0.51
N ASP A 93 -16.16 -8.57 -0.80
CA ASP A 93 -15.58 -7.64 -1.78
C ASP A 93 -15.84 -6.25 -1.23
N ALA A 94 -14.79 -5.46 -1.00
CA ALA A 94 -14.95 -4.15 -0.38
C ALA A 94 -15.99 -3.38 -1.19
N LEU A 95 -17.01 -2.88 -0.51
CA LEU A 95 -18.19 -2.33 -1.15
C LEU A 95 -17.84 -1.04 -1.86
N ARG A 96 -18.46 -0.82 -3.02
CA ARG A 96 -18.20 0.32 -3.88
C ARG A 96 -19.49 0.93 -4.38
N ASP A 97 -19.49 2.25 -4.46
CA ASP A 97 -20.55 3.04 -5.08
C ASP A 97 -19.89 4.08 -6.01
N ALA A 98 -20.15 3.95 -7.31
CA ALA A 98 -19.51 4.79 -8.31
C ALA A 98 -19.91 6.27 -8.21
N ALA A 99 -21.12 6.57 -7.75
CA ALA A 99 -21.59 7.94 -7.61
C ALA A 99 -20.90 8.63 -6.42
N LEU A 100 -20.78 7.95 -5.28
CA LEU A 100 -20.06 8.47 -4.13
C LEU A 100 -18.55 8.55 -4.37
N GLU A 101 -17.95 7.57 -5.06
CA GLU A 101 -16.54 7.64 -5.51
C GLU A 101 -16.30 8.84 -6.42
N ALA A 102 -17.25 9.17 -7.32
CA ALA A 102 -17.17 10.36 -8.15
C ALA A 102 -17.25 11.67 -7.34
N MET A 103 -18.07 11.71 -6.28
CA MET A 103 -18.08 12.85 -5.35
C MET A 103 -16.72 13.04 -4.67
N ILE A 104 -16.08 11.96 -4.24
CA ILE A 104 -14.73 11.97 -3.66
C ILE A 104 -13.69 12.46 -4.67
N ALA A 105 -13.76 11.99 -5.93
CA ALA A 105 -12.86 12.43 -7.00
C ALA A 105 -13.03 13.91 -7.37
N GLY A 106 -14.22 14.47 -7.18
CA GLY A 106 -14.55 15.89 -7.36
C GLY A 106 -14.24 16.78 -6.16
N ALA A 107 -14.02 16.21 -4.97
CA ALA A 107 -13.86 16.96 -3.73
C ALA A 107 -12.61 17.87 -3.73
N SER A 108 -12.73 19.06 -3.15
CA SER A 108 -11.58 19.95 -2.94
C SER A 108 -10.51 19.31 -2.06
N PRO A 109 -9.21 19.63 -2.24
CA PRO A 109 -8.18 19.21 -1.30
C PRO A 109 -8.53 19.73 0.10
N GLY A 110 -8.69 18.82 1.06
CA GLY A 110 -9.06 19.19 2.44
C GLY A 110 -10.51 18.87 2.80
N ASP A 111 -11.40 18.74 1.81
CA ASP A 111 -12.81 18.46 2.06
C ASP A 111 -13.01 16.99 2.48
N ALA A 112 -13.37 16.79 3.75
CA ALA A 112 -13.68 15.47 4.30
C ALA A 112 -15.15 15.07 4.08
N GLY A 113 -16.04 16.00 3.71
CA GLY A 113 -17.49 15.77 3.64
C GLY A 113 -17.87 14.58 2.75
N PRO A 114 -17.42 14.53 1.48
CA PRO A 114 -17.71 13.39 0.61
C PRO A 114 -17.19 12.05 1.12
N TYR A 115 -16.07 12.05 1.83
CA TYR A 115 -15.51 10.83 2.42
C TYR A 115 -16.33 10.35 3.62
N LEU A 116 -16.85 11.27 4.45
CA LEU A 116 -17.70 10.92 5.59
C LEU A 116 -19.07 10.41 5.14
N VAL A 117 -19.66 10.99 4.09
CA VAL A 117 -20.88 10.44 3.48
C VAL A 117 -20.65 9.02 2.95
N TYR A 118 -19.49 8.76 2.35
CA TYR A 118 -19.10 7.42 1.92
C TYR A 118 -18.87 6.48 3.11
N ALA A 119 -18.24 6.97 4.18
CA ALA A 119 -18.03 6.21 5.40
C ALA A 119 -19.35 5.75 6.00
N ASP A 120 -20.32 6.66 6.16
CA ASP A 120 -21.65 6.33 6.67
C ASP A 120 -22.31 5.26 5.78
N TRP A 121 -22.21 5.39 4.45
CA TRP A 121 -22.77 4.41 3.51
C TRP A 121 -22.15 3.02 3.65
N LEU A 122 -20.82 2.95 3.88
CA LEU A 122 -20.07 1.72 4.12
C LEU A 122 -20.44 1.09 5.47
N GLU A 123 -20.48 1.90 6.54
CA GLU A 123 -20.80 1.43 7.91
C GLU A 123 -22.20 0.82 7.99
N HIS A 124 -23.20 1.45 7.35
CA HIS A 124 -24.57 0.92 7.29
C HIS A 124 -24.66 -0.45 6.58
N ARG A 125 -23.62 -0.84 5.83
CA ARG A 125 -23.53 -2.12 5.13
C ARG A 125 -22.51 -3.07 5.75
N GLY A 126 -21.93 -2.70 6.88
CA GLY A 126 -20.96 -3.51 7.61
C GLY A 126 -19.58 -3.57 6.97
N ASP A 127 -19.24 -2.65 6.05
CA ASP A 127 -17.87 -2.60 5.50
C ASP A 127 -16.93 -1.90 6.50
N PRO A 128 -15.85 -2.58 6.95
CA PRO A 128 -14.91 -2.05 7.95
C PRO A 128 -14.14 -0.82 7.48
N ARG A 129 -14.13 -0.54 6.16
CA ARG A 129 -13.52 0.67 5.61
C ARG A 129 -14.25 1.92 6.05
N GLY A 130 -15.56 1.85 6.35
CA GLY A 130 -16.31 2.97 6.91
C GLY A 130 -15.73 3.46 8.24
N GLU A 131 -15.53 2.53 9.19
CA GLU A 131 -14.88 2.82 10.47
C GLU A 131 -13.46 3.36 10.26
N PHE A 132 -12.71 2.79 9.33
CA PHE A 132 -11.36 3.24 9.00
C PHE A 132 -11.32 4.71 8.54
N ILE A 133 -12.28 5.13 7.72
CA ILE A 133 -12.43 6.53 7.30
C ILE A 133 -12.75 7.43 8.50
N ALA A 134 -13.71 7.04 9.33
CA ALA A 134 -14.13 7.79 10.50
C ALA A 134 -12.97 7.98 11.50
N LEU A 135 -12.16 6.95 11.72
CA LEU A 135 -10.96 7.02 12.57
C LEU A 135 -9.91 7.98 12.00
N GLN A 136 -9.67 7.93 10.69
CA GLN A 136 -8.73 8.86 10.03
C GLN A 136 -9.17 10.31 10.16
N HIS A 137 -10.46 10.57 10.00
CA HIS A 137 -11.03 11.90 10.23
C HIS A 137 -10.89 12.33 11.69
N ALA A 138 -11.23 11.46 12.64
CA ALA A 138 -11.13 11.76 14.07
C ALA A 138 -9.70 12.09 14.50
N LYS A 139 -8.69 11.41 13.94
CA LYS A 139 -7.26 11.70 14.19
C LYS A 139 -6.80 13.08 13.70
N GLN A 140 -7.49 13.66 12.73
CA GLN A 140 -7.19 15.01 12.22
C GLN A 140 -7.79 16.11 13.12
N GLN A 141 -8.71 15.74 14.02
CA GLN A 141 -9.32 16.68 14.96
C GLN A 141 -8.43 16.85 16.21
N PRO A 142 -8.51 18.02 16.88
CA PRO A 142 -7.82 18.22 18.15
C PRO A 142 -8.23 17.15 19.18
N THR A 143 -7.24 16.44 19.70
CA THR A 143 -7.46 15.37 20.68
C THR A 143 -6.25 15.22 21.60
N ASP A 144 -6.42 14.57 22.74
CA ASP A 144 -5.32 14.28 23.64
C ASP A 144 -4.46 13.10 23.14
N ASN A 145 -3.26 12.97 23.70
CA ASN A 145 -2.30 11.93 23.28
C ASN A 145 -2.82 10.51 23.51
N ALA A 146 -3.61 10.27 24.56
CA ALA A 146 -4.10 8.93 24.87
C ALA A 146 -5.12 8.50 23.81
N ARG A 147 -6.09 9.36 23.51
CA ARG A 147 -7.10 9.14 22.48
C ARG A 147 -6.47 9.04 21.09
N PHE A 148 -5.47 9.86 20.78
CA PHE A 148 -4.73 9.74 19.51
C PHE A 148 -4.08 8.34 19.34
N LEU A 149 -3.46 7.82 20.41
CA LEU A 149 -2.84 6.49 20.39
C LEU A 149 -3.89 5.37 20.23
N GLU A 150 -5.05 5.49 20.88
CA GLU A 150 -6.16 4.54 20.71
C GLU A 150 -6.69 4.51 19.28
N LEU A 151 -6.97 5.69 18.70
CA LEU A 151 -7.42 5.82 17.32
C LEU A 151 -6.40 5.22 16.34
N LYS A 152 -5.11 5.55 16.54
CA LYS A 152 -4.01 5.01 15.71
C LYS A 152 -3.93 3.49 15.82
N LYS A 153 -4.07 2.92 17.02
CA LYS A 153 -4.03 1.47 17.23
C LYS A 153 -5.17 0.76 16.51
N ARG A 154 -6.40 1.28 16.62
CA ARG A 154 -7.57 0.69 15.95
C ARG A 154 -7.46 0.78 14.43
N GLU A 155 -7.04 1.93 13.93
CA GLU A 155 -6.80 2.15 12.51
C GLU A 155 -5.75 1.19 11.95
N GLN A 156 -4.63 0.99 12.65
CA GLN A 156 -3.60 0.02 12.25
C GLN A 156 -4.13 -1.41 12.23
N ALA A 157 -4.97 -1.78 13.21
CA ALA A 157 -5.58 -3.11 13.24
C ALA A 157 -6.52 -3.34 12.04
N LEU A 158 -7.32 -2.34 11.67
CA LEU A 158 -8.19 -2.41 10.50
C LEU A 158 -7.39 -2.51 9.19
N LEU A 159 -6.36 -1.67 9.04
CA LEU A 159 -5.49 -1.73 7.86
C LEU A 159 -4.83 -3.09 7.74
N PHE A 160 -4.28 -3.62 8.83
CA PHE A 160 -3.65 -4.94 8.83
C PHE A 160 -4.63 -6.07 8.46
N ALA A 161 -5.87 -6.01 8.96
CA ALA A 161 -6.89 -7.01 8.69
C ALA A 161 -7.44 -6.95 7.25
N HIS A 162 -7.50 -5.76 6.64
CA HIS A 162 -8.30 -5.55 5.42
C HIS A 162 -7.52 -4.96 4.23
N GLU A 163 -6.21 -4.64 4.37
CA GLU A 163 -5.39 -4.06 3.30
C GLU A 163 -5.53 -4.83 1.98
N ARG A 164 -5.54 -6.15 2.04
CA ARG A 164 -5.61 -7.01 0.87
C ARG A 164 -6.92 -6.85 0.11
N ALA A 165 -8.04 -6.74 0.82
CA ALA A 165 -9.35 -6.45 0.23
C ALA A 165 -9.42 -5.02 -0.35
N TRP A 166 -8.72 -4.06 0.25
CA TRP A 166 -8.82 -2.65 -0.14
C TRP A 166 -7.89 -2.22 -1.27
N ILE A 167 -6.65 -2.72 -1.32
CA ILE A 167 -5.66 -2.36 -2.34
C ILE A 167 -5.31 -3.51 -3.30
N GLY A 168 -5.78 -4.72 -3.03
CA GLY A 168 -5.63 -5.88 -3.89
C GLY A 168 -4.31 -6.64 -3.72
N ASP A 169 -4.35 -7.93 -4.04
CA ASP A 169 -3.27 -8.89 -3.87
C ASP A 169 -1.95 -8.50 -4.55
N VAL A 170 -2.01 -8.02 -5.79
CA VAL A 170 -0.82 -7.64 -6.56
C VAL A 170 -0.12 -6.45 -5.89
N THR A 171 -0.90 -5.48 -5.39
CA THR A 171 -0.39 -4.30 -4.70
C THR A 171 0.25 -4.69 -3.37
N VAL A 172 -0.40 -5.55 -2.58
CA VAL A 172 0.15 -6.09 -1.33
C VAL A 172 1.43 -6.89 -1.59
N ALA A 173 1.44 -7.77 -2.60
CA ALA A 173 2.62 -8.58 -2.94
C ALA A 173 3.81 -7.74 -3.41
N CYS A 174 3.56 -6.55 -3.97
CA CYS A 174 4.59 -5.63 -4.42
C CYS A 174 4.95 -4.56 -3.39
N ALA A 175 4.44 -4.64 -2.16
CA ALA A 175 4.57 -3.67 -1.07
C ALA A 175 5.95 -2.99 -0.95
N HIS A 176 7.05 -3.74 -1.13
CA HIS A 176 8.43 -3.24 -1.06
C HIS A 176 8.78 -2.19 -2.12
N ARG A 177 7.98 -2.08 -3.18
CA ARG A 177 8.12 -1.13 -4.29
C ARG A 177 7.21 0.08 -4.17
N LEU A 178 6.25 0.07 -3.24
CA LEU A 178 5.26 1.13 -3.10
C LEU A 178 5.52 1.98 -1.87
N LYS A 179 5.21 3.26 -2.02
CA LYS A 179 4.93 4.15 -0.89
C LYS A 179 3.53 4.72 -1.09
N LEU A 180 2.63 4.43 -0.17
CA LEU A 180 1.22 4.80 -0.25
C LEU A 180 0.88 5.80 0.85
N ASP A 181 0.30 6.93 0.48
CA ASP A 181 -0.23 7.88 1.44
C ASP A 181 -1.74 7.70 1.49
N TRP A 182 -2.24 7.25 2.64
CA TRP A 182 -3.66 7.07 2.84
C TRP A 182 -4.30 8.34 3.36
N ARG A 183 -5.52 8.58 2.92
CA ARG A 183 -6.36 9.67 3.37
C ARG A 183 -7.81 9.21 3.31
N LEU A 184 -8.45 9.26 4.47
CA LEU A 184 -9.87 8.99 4.65
C LEU A 184 -10.29 7.73 3.86
N GLY A 185 -9.61 6.60 4.09
CA GLY A 185 -9.93 5.30 3.47
C GLY A 185 -9.51 5.08 2.01
N PHE A 186 -8.88 6.07 1.38
CA PHE A 186 -8.36 5.98 0.02
C PHE A 186 -6.86 6.26 -0.03
N ILE A 187 -6.22 5.85 -1.12
CA ILE A 187 -4.87 6.27 -1.44
C ILE A 187 -4.95 7.63 -2.12
N GLU A 188 -4.39 8.67 -1.49
CA GLU A 188 -4.34 10.01 -2.07
C GLU A 188 -3.12 10.17 -2.99
N SER A 189 -1.98 9.64 -2.55
CA SER A 189 -0.74 9.63 -3.32
C SER A 189 -0.07 8.27 -3.30
N ALA A 190 0.53 7.91 -4.44
CA ALA A 190 1.28 6.66 -4.58
C ALA A 190 2.60 6.93 -5.30
N ARG A 191 3.68 6.35 -4.77
CA ARG A 191 4.94 6.19 -5.48
C ARG A 191 5.17 4.72 -5.77
N ILE A 192 5.50 4.39 -7.01
CA ILE A 192 5.75 3.01 -7.44
C ILE A 192 7.11 2.93 -8.13
N ASN A 193 7.97 2.06 -7.61
CA ASN A 193 9.25 1.74 -8.24
C ASN A 193 9.07 0.60 -9.24
N ALA A 194 9.66 0.74 -10.42
CA ALA A 194 9.85 -0.36 -11.36
C ALA A 194 10.80 -1.42 -10.77
N THR A 195 10.82 -2.60 -11.38
CA THR A 195 11.69 -3.70 -10.97
C THR A 195 12.38 -4.28 -12.19
N THR A 196 13.59 -4.81 -12.02
CA THR A 196 14.27 -5.60 -13.05
C THR A 196 14.06 -7.11 -12.85
N ASN A 197 13.38 -7.50 -11.77
CA ASN A 197 13.12 -8.89 -11.46
C ASN A 197 11.98 -9.43 -12.35
N PRO A 198 12.26 -10.36 -13.29
CA PRO A 198 11.24 -10.86 -14.21
C PRO A 198 10.17 -11.72 -13.54
N THR A 199 10.37 -12.14 -12.28
CA THR A 199 9.37 -12.89 -11.53
C THR A 199 8.37 -11.99 -10.79
N GLU A 200 8.62 -10.69 -10.74
CA GLU A 200 7.72 -9.72 -10.12
C GLU A 200 6.82 -9.04 -11.16
N PRO A 201 5.60 -8.61 -10.79
CA PRO A 201 4.70 -7.92 -11.72
C PRO A 201 5.33 -6.64 -12.31
N PRO A 202 5.15 -6.37 -13.62
CA PRO A 202 5.69 -5.16 -14.25
C PRO A 202 5.02 -3.90 -13.68
N LEU A 203 5.69 -2.74 -13.80
CA LEU A 203 5.19 -1.47 -13.26
C LEU A 203 3.73 -1.17 -13.64
N ALA A 204 3.38 -1.37 -14.92
CA ALA A 204 2.04 -1.12 -15.43
C ALA A 204 0.96 -2.01 -14.76
N ALA A 205 1.29 -3.26 -14.44
CA ALA A 205 0.36 -4.19 -13.79
C ALA A 205 0.11 -3.80 -12.32
N VAL A 206 1.16 -3.39 -11.60
CA VAL A 206 1.04 -2.89 -10.23
C VAL A 206 0.20 -1.61 -10.19
N LEU A 207 0.45 -0.69 -11.11
CA LEU A 207 -0.31 0.55 -11.24
C LEU A 207 -1.80 0.27 -11.55
N GLU A 208 -2.08 -0.58 -12.53
CA GLU A 208 -3.45 -0.94 -12.90
C GLU A 208 -4.20 -1.64 -11.77
N SER A 209 -3.53 -2.55 -11.04
CA SER A 209 -4.07 -3.18 -9.84
C SER A 209 -4.45 -2.14 -8.78
N LEU A 210 -3.51 -1.23 -8.45
CA LEU A 210 -3.75 -0.18 -7.47
C LEU A 210 -4.94 0.71 -7.89
N LEU A 211 -4.95 1.24 -9.12
CA LEU A 211 -5.99 2.18 -9.57
C LEU A 211 -7.38 1.55 -9.67
N ARG A 212 -7.47 0.23 -9.88
CA ARG A 212 -8.75 -0.50 -9.87
C ARG A 212 -9.22 -0.89 -8.48
N SER A 213 -8.33 -0.90 -7.50
CA SER A 213 -8.65 -1.30 -6.15
C SER A 213 -9.65 -0.34 -5.48
N PRO A 214 -10.46 -0.83 -4.52
CA PRO A 214 -11.40 0.00 -3.76
C PRO A 214 -10.78 1.26 -3.16
N ALA A 215 -9.57 1.17 -2.60
CA ALA A 215 -8.89 2.32 -1.99
C ALA A 215 -8.07 3.15 -3.00
N GLY A 216 -7.60 2.56 -4.10
CA GLY A 216 -6.74 3.24 -5.07
C GLY A 216 -7.48 3.97 -6.20
N CYS A 217 -8.80 3.85 -6.30
CA CYS A 217 -9.59 4.49 -7.35
C CYS A 217 -9.65 6.03 -7.25
N ALA A 218 -9.21 6.61 -6.13
CA ALA A 218 -9.23 8.05 -5.87
C ALA A 218 -7.82 8.68 -5.80
N VAL A 219 -6.79 8.01 -6.33
CA VAL A 219 -5.41 8.53 -6.37
C VAL A 219 -5.37 9.86 -7.12
N ARG A 220 -4.85 10.89 -6.44
CA ARG A 220 -4.72 12.25 -6.98
C ARG A 220 -3.32 12.54 -7.49
N SER A 221 -2.30 11.96 -6.86
CA SER A 221 -0.90 12.18 -7.21
C SER A 221 -0.15 10.87 -7.36
N LEU A 222 0.56 10.71 -8.46
CA LEU A 222 1.31 9.50 -8.77
C LEU A 222 2.76 9.83 -9.09
N GLU A 223 3.69 9.08 -8.50
CA GLU A 223 5.11 9.12 -8.83
C GLU A 223 5.56 7.74 -9.33
N LEU A 224 6.02 7.68 -10.58
CA LEU A 224 6.50 6.48 -11.24
C LEU A 224 8.00 6.57 -11.41
N LEU A 225 8.73 5.69 -10.74
CA LEU A 225 10.19 5.64 -10.79
C LEU A 225 10.62 4.41 -11.59
N GLY A 226 11.03 4.64 -12.83
CA GLY A 226 11.68 3.65 -13.70
C GLY A 226 13.09 3.32 -13.22
N MET A 227 13.63 2.20 -13.71
CA MET A 227 14.96 1.71 -13.34
C MET A 227 16.05 2.14 -14.33
N PRO A 228 17.35 2.12 -13.94
CA PRO A 228 18.45 2.54 -14.80
C PRO A 228 18.60 1.75 -16.12
N ASN A 229 18.22 0.48 -16.12
CA ASN A 229 18.26 -0.39 -17.31
C ASN A 229 16.84 -0.71 -17.81
N ASP A 230 15.88 0.12 -17.42
CA ASP A 230 14.51 0.00 -17.89
C ASP A 230 14.53 0.10 -19.41
N ARG A 231 14.06 -0.94 -20.09
CA ARG A 231 13.64 -0.77 -21.47
C ARG A 231 12.48 0.19 -21.32
N SER A 232 12.68 1.48 -21.59
CA SER A 232 11.73 2.60 -21.36
C SER A 232 10.24 2.32 -21.61
N ALA A 233 9.93 1.27 -22.38
CA ALA A 233 8.69 0.51 -22.39
C ALA A 233 7.96 0.30 -21.03
N GLU A 234 8.57 -0.02 -19.87
CA GLU A 234 7.77 -0.24 -18.65
C GLU A 234 7.11 1.05 -18.15
N LEU A 235 7.90 2.13 -18.06
CA LEU A 235 7.37 3.45 -17.69
C LEU A 235 6.28 3.88 -18.68
N PHE A 236 6.53 3.74 -19.99
CA PHE A 236 5.55 4.13 -21.00
C PHE A 236 4.30 3.25 -21.00
N ALA A 237 4.43 1.95 -20.74
CA ALA A 237 3.29 1.06 -20.54
C ALA A 237 2.47 1.45 -19.31
N ALA A 238 3.11 1.92 -18.23
CA ALA A 238 2.42 2.43 -17.05
C ALA A 238 1.71 3.76 -17.34
N LEU A 239 2.38 4.70 -18.02
CA LEU A 239 1.77 5.96 -18.44
C LEU A 239 0.56 5.75 -19.35
N ALA A 240 0.59 4.71 -20.20
CA ALA A 240 -0.54 4.32 -21.05
C ALA A 240 -1.81 3.90 -20.27
N LYS A 241 -1.70 3.55 -18.98
CA LYS A 241 -2.85 3.20 -18.11
C LYS A 241 -3.56 4.40 -17.50
N LEU A 242 -2.96 5.58 -17.57
CA LEU A 242 -3.52 6.83 -17.06
C LEU A 242 -4.40 7.50 -18.14
N PRO A 243 -5.18 8.56 -17.86
CA PRO A 243 -5.55 9.05 -16.53
C PRO A 243 -6.51 8.09 -15.82
N SER A 244 -6.59 8.22 -14.49
CA SER A 244 -7.67 7.66 -13.68
C SER A 244 -8.59 8.79 -13.18
N PRO A 245 -9.84 8.49 -12.79
CA PRO A 245 -10.69 9.46 -12.10
C PRO A 245 -9.98 10.09 -10.90
N GLY A 246 -10.11 11.40 -10.73
CA GLY A 246 -9.50 12.12 -9.61
C GLY A 246 -8.00 12.42 -9.72
N LEU A 247 -7.29 11.82 -10.69
CA LEU A 247 -5.87 12.10 -10.90
C LEU A 247 -5.66 13.57 -11.25
N ARG A 248 -4.60 14.18 -10.70
CA ARG A 248 -4.24 15.58 -10.90
C ARG A 248 -2.80 15.75 -11.33
N THR A 249 -1.88 14.98 -10.75
CA THR A 249 -0.45 15.12 -11.02
C THR A 249 0.20 13.77 -11.25
N VAL A 250 1.07 13.68 -12.25
CA VAL A 250 1.91 12.51 -12.51
C VAL A 250 3.36 12.96 -12.62
N LYS A 251 4.23 12.44 -11.77
CA LYS A 251 5.67 12.55 -11.94
C LYS A 251 6.20 11.21 -12.43
N ALA A 252 6.93 11.23 -13.53
CA ALA A 252 7.52 10.04 -14.13
C ALA A 252 9.02 10.28 -14.29
N THR A 253 9.83 9.35 -13.84
CA THR A 253 11.28 9.52 -13.82
C THR A 253 11.92 8.20 -14.25
N THR A 254 12.76 8.22 -15.28
CA THR A 254 13.50 7.02 -15.70
C THR A 254 14.81 7.36 -16.39
N ARG A 255 15.72 6.38 -16.42
CA ARG A 255 16.92 6.42 -17.25
C ARG A 255 16.59 5.85 -18.63
N CYS A 256 17.06 6.46 -19.71
CA CYS A 256 16.79 5.93 -21.05
C CYS A 256 17.98 6.11 -21.98
N ALA A 257 18.42 5.01 -22.61
CA ALA A 257 19.51 5.02 -23.58
C ALA A 257 19.12 5.70 -24.91
N ASP A 258 17.86 5.58 -25.34
CA ASP A 258 17.32 6.27 -26.52
C ASP A 258 16.44 7.45 -26.06
N LEU A 259 17.08 8.59 -25.80
CA LEU A 259 16.38 9.79 -25.34
C LEU A 259 15.46 10.39 -26.40
N VAL A 260 15.70 10.16 -27.69
CA VAL A 260 14.89 10.75 -28.77
C VAL A 260 13.55 10.04 -28.84
N ALA A 261 13.54 8.71 -28.98
CA ALA A 261 12.31 7.93 -29.00
C ALA A 261 11.52 8.09 -27.68
N ALA A 262 12.24 8.14 -26.55
CA ALA A 262 11.61 8.37 -25.25
C ALA A 262 10.92 9.74 -25.15
N ARG A 263 11.50 10.79 -25.75
CA ARG A 263 10.87 12.12 -25.77
C ARG A 263 9.59 12.13 -26.59
N GLU A 264 9.59 11.54 -27.79
CA GLU A 264 8.39 11.47 -28.63
C GLU A 264 7.25 10.71 -27.93
N ILE A 265 7.53 9.54 -27.35
CA ILE A 265 6.54 8.76 -26.59
C ILE A 265 6.06 9.56 -25.36
N SER A 266 6.95 10.27 -24.67
CA SER A 266 6.57 11.10 -23.53
C SER A 266 5.67 12.27 -23.92
N GLU A 267 5.87 12.88 -25.10
CA GLU A 267 5.02 13.97 -25.59
C GLU A 267 3.61 13.47 -25.93
N ALA A 268 3.49 12.29 -26.54
CA ALA A 268 2.20 11.67 -26.81
C ALA A 268 1.41 11.43 -25.50
N HIS A 269 2.08 10.90 -24.47
CA HIS A 269 1.48 10.74 -23.14
C HIS A 269 1.12 12.08 -22.50
N ARG A 270 2.00 13.08 -22.61
CA ARG A 270 1.78 14.44 -22.08
C ARG A 270 0.51 15.06 -22.65
N ARG A 271 0.38 15.10 -23.98
CA ARG A 271 -0.82 15.65 -24.65
C ARG A 271 -2.10 14.97 -24.18
N ARG A 272 -2.07 13.65 -24.03
CA ARG A 272 -3.23 12.87 -23.58
C ARG A 272 -3.62 13.17 -22.13
N LEU A 273 -2.65 13.36 -21.24
CA LEU A 273 -2.89 13.66 -19.83
C LEU A 273 -3.31 15.13 -19.61
N GLU A 274 -2.70 16.07 -20.33
CA GLU A 274 -3.08 17.48 -20.32
C GLU A 274 -4.52 17.67 -20.82
N ALA A 275 -4.94 16.94 -21.86
CA ALA A 275 -6.33 16.94 -22.33
C ALA A 275 -7.32 16.49 -21.24
N ALA A 276 -6.87 15.63 -20.32
CA ALA A 276 -7.62 15.20 -19.14
C ALA A 276 -7.42 16.10 -17.91
N ARG A 277 -6.75 17.25 -18.07
CA ARG A 277 -6.38 18.20 -16.99
C ARG A 277 -5.50 17.57 -15.90
N VAL A 278 -4.63 16.65 -16.30
CA VAL A 278 -3.60 16.05 -15.44
C VAL A 278 -2.27 16.70 -15.77
N GLU A 279 -1.65 17.32 -14.77
CA GLU A 279 -0.28 17.82 -14.86
C GLU A 279 0.68 16.65 -14.90
N ILE A 280 1.65 16.68 -15.82
CA ILE A 280 2.65 15.63 -15.95
C ILE A 280 4.06 16.19 -16.10
N GLU A 281 4.95 15.71 -15.24
CA GLU A 281 6.39 15.93 -15.31
C GLU A 281 7.06 14.61 -15.69
N VAL A 282 7.78 14.59 -16.82
CA VAL A 282 8.60 13.43 -17.23
C VAL A 282 10.07 13.84 -17.20
N THR A 283 10.83 13.23 -16.30
CA THR A 283 12.27 13.42 -16.18
C THR A 283 13.00 12.22 -16.80
N LEU A 284 13.76 12.48 -17.86
CA LEU A 284 14.62 11.50 -18.52
C LEU A 284 16.08 11.88 -18.27
N TYR A 285 16.88 10.94 -17.80
CA TYR A 285 18.34 11.12 -17.67
C TYR A 285 19.10 9.98 -18.35
N ASP A 286 20.35 10.28 -18.68
CA ASP A 286 21.31 9.38 -19.35
C ASP A 286 21.95 8.39 -18.38
#